data_AF-A0A821CVL7-F1
#
_entry.id   AF-A0A821CVL7-F1
#
_cell.length_a   1.000
_cell.length_b   1.000
_cell.length_c   1.000
_cell.angle_alpha   90.00
_cell.angle_beta   90.00
_cell.angle_gamma   90.00
#
_symmetry.space_group_name_H-M   'P 1'
#
loop_
_entity.id
_entity.type
_entity.pdbx_description
1 polymer ?
#
loop_
_entity_poly.entity_id
_entity_poly.type
_entity_poly.pdbx_seq_one_letter_code
_entity_poly.pdbx_strand_id
1 'polypeptide(L)' 'LDMYDYHPDKIRVSINDNDLTVQVEQTNFYRQITLPSNIDLSSLSVHYHYDRKLYITIKLLDEYSSFKYI' A
#
# COMPACT_ATOMS: atom_id res chain seq x y z
N LEU A 1 -2.73 -7.42 4.64
CA LEU A 1 -3.91 -7.20 5.49
C LEU A 1 -4.86 -8.38 5.34
N ASP A 2 -5.34 -8.95 6.43
CA ASP A 2 -6.32 -10.05 6.36
C ASP A 2 -7.68 -9.51 5.91
N MET A 3 -8.21 -10.07 4.82
CA MET A 3 -9.44 -9.61 4.15
C MET A 3 -10.39 -10.79 3.90
N TYR A 4 -10.36 -11.79 4.80
CA TYR A 4 -11.06 -13.06 4.65
C TYR A 4 -12.58 -12.91 4.41
N ASP A 5 -13.19 -11.91 5.04
CA ASP A 5 -14.63 -11.65 5.02
C ASP A 5 -15.06 -10.69 3.91
N TYR A 6 -14.12 -10.17 3.11
CA TYR A 6 -14.39 -9.09 2.17
C TYR A 6 -14.14 -9.50 0.72
N HIS A 7 -15.09 -9.17 -0.14
CA HIS A 7 -14.97 -9.37 -1.58
C HIS A 7 -13.96 -8.36 -2.17
N PRO A 8 -13.02 -8.78 -3.04
CA PRO A 8 -11.97 -7.91 -3.56
C PRO A 8 -12.51 -6.65 -4.25
N ASP A 9 -13.61 -6.76 -5.00
CA ASP A 9 -14.22 -5.62 -5.72
C ASP A 9 -14.73 -4.50 -4.79
N LYS A 10 -14.94 -4.81 -3.51
CA LYS A 10 -15.38 -3.85 -2.49
C LYS A 10 -14.22 -3.17 -1.78
N ILE A 11 -12.99 -3.60 -2.02
CA ILE A 11 -11.81 -3.03 -1.40
C ILE A 11 -11.37 -1.80 -2.20
N ARG A 12 -11.24 -0.67 -1.52
CA ARG A 12 -10.70 0.58 -2.05
C ARG A 12 -9.39 0.87 -1.36
N VAL A 13 -8.35 1.06 -2.15
CA VAL A 13 -7.03 1.51 -1.68
C VAL A 13 -6.78 2.87 -2.29
N SER A 14 -6.48 3.85 -1.45
CA SER A 14 -6.17 5.21 -1.85
C SER A 14 -4.95 5.71 -1.10
N ILE A 15 -4.17 6.58 -1.74
CA ILE A 15 -3.07 7.30 -1.09
C ILE A 15 -3.40 8.78 -1.18
N ASN A 16 -3.29 9.47 -0.04
CA ASN A 16 -3.40 10.92 0.02
C ASN A 16 -2.20 11.46 0.79
N ASP A 17 -1.41 12.34 0.16
CA ASP A 17 -0.11 12.79 0.66
C ASP A 17 0.78 11.61 1.07
N ASN A 18 0.95 11.40 2.39
CA ASN A 18 1.74 10.32 2.97
C ASN A 18 0.86 9.22 3.61
N ASP A 19 -0.46 9.30 3.54
CA ASP A 19 -1.35 8.34 4.18
C ASP A 19 -1.91 7.34 3.17
N LEU A 20 -1.60 6.07 3.36
CA LEU A 20 -2.24 4.97 2.67
C LEU A 20 -3.49 4.55 3.43
N THR A 21 -4.63 4.60 2.74
CA THR A 21 -5.93 4.25 3.29
C THR A 21 -6.50 3.04 2.57
N VAL A 22 -7.00 2.08 3.35
CA VAL A 22 -7.72 0.90 2.89
C VAL A 22 -9.11 0.92 3.50
N GLN A 23 -10.12 0.95 2.65
CA GLN A 23 -11.53 0.94 3.04
C GLN A 23 -12.25 -0.20 2.32
N VAL A 24 -13.24 -0.80 2.97
CA VAL A 24 -14.15 -1.75 2.31
C VAL A 24 -15.53 -1.11 2.19
N GLU A 25 -16.02 -0.97 0.96
CA GLU A 25 -17.32 -0.38 0.67
C GLU A 25 -18.44 -1.03 1.47
N GLN A 26 -19.37 -0.21 1.97
CA GLN A 26 -20.55 -0.66 2.72
C GLN A 26 -20.23 -1.41 4.02
N THR A 27 -19.02 -1.23 4.55
CA THR A 27 -18.60 -1.76 5.86
C THR A 27 -17.98 -0.66 6.71
N ASN A 28 -17.79 -0.95 8.01
CA ASN A 28 -17.05 -0.08 8.93
C ASN A 28 -15.53 -0.35 8.90
N PHE A 29 -15.05 -1.22 8.00
CA PHE A 29 -13.62 -1.50 7.91
C PHE A 29 -12.90 -0.31 7.27
N TYR A 30 -11.99 0.27 8.06
CA TYR A 30 -11.12 1.35 7.66
C TYR A 30 -9.75 1.16 8.29
N ARG A 31 -8.69 1.25 7.48
CA ARG A 31 -7.32 1.18 7.97
C ARG A 31 -6.46 2.23 7.28
N GLN A 32 -5.82 3.05 8.08
CA GLN A 32 -4.88 4.07 7.64
C GLN A 32 -3.47 3.70 8.10
N ILE A 33 -2.50 3.90 7.21
CA ILE A 33 -1.08 3.63 7.44
C ILE A 33 -0.32 4.86 6.92
N THR A 34 0.34 5.56 7.83
CA THR A 34 1.24 6.65 7.45
C THR A 34 2.51 6.06 6.85
N LEU A 35 2.76 6.38 5.59
CA LEU A 35 3.92 6.00 4.83
C LEU A 35 5.09 6.95 5.14
N PRO A 36 6.33 6.47 5.04
CA PRO A 36 7.50 7.33 5.13
C PRO A 36 7.56 8.28 3.92
N SER A 37 8.22 9.42 4.07
CA SER A 37 8.27 10.47 3.03
C SER A 37 9.14 10.12 1.82
N ASN A 38 9.99 9.10 1.93
CA ASN A 38 10.91 8.65 0.89
C ASN A 38 10.35 7.42 0.15
N ILE A 39 9.12 7.51 -0.35
CA ILE A 39 8.47 6.42 -1.11
C ILE A 39 8.42 6.72 -2.60
N ASP A 40 8.56 5.69 -3.41
CA ASP A 40 8.31 5.77 -4.85
C ASP A 40 6.86 5.37 -5.13
N LEU A 41 5.96 6.35 -5.25
CA LEU A 41 4.55 6.13 -5.54
C LEU A 41 4.33 5.39 -6.88
N SER A 42 5.24 5.52 -7.85
CA SER A 42 5.12 4.81 -9.13
C SER A 42 5.33 3.31 -9.00
N SER A 43 6.00 2.87 -7.93
CA SER A 43 6.24 1.47 -7.60
C SER A 43 5.11 0.81 -6.79
N LEU A 44 4.06 1.57 -6.43
CA LEU A 44 2.93 1.05 -5.67
C LEU A 44 2.26 -0.09 -6.43
N SER A 45 2.15 -1.23 -5.77
CA SER A 45 1.41 -2.37 -6.27
C SER A 45 0.48 -2.92 -5.19
N VAL A 46 -0.72 -3.31 -5.61
CA VAL A 46 -1.76 -3.85 -4.74
C VAL A 46 -2.21 -5.17 -5.34
N HIS A 47 -2.10 -6.25 -4.56
CA HIS A 47 -2.45 -7.59 -4.98
C HIS A 47 -3.36 -8.25 -3.94
N TYR A 48 -4.54 -8.67 -4.38
CA TYR A 48 -5.39 -9.56 -3.58
C TYR A 48 -5.06 -10.99 -3.95
N HIS A 49 -4.61 -11.79 -2.98
CA HIS A 49 -4.11 -13.13 -3.23
C HIS A 49 -5.12 -14.19 -2.74
N TYR A 50 -4.99 -15.44 -3.22
CA TYR A 50 -5.93 -16.53 -2.96
C TYR A 50 -6.06 -16.93 -1.48
N ASP A 51 -5.08 -16.55 -0.65
CA ASP A 51 -5.12 -16.68 0.80
C ASP A 51 -5.99 -15.61 1.49
N ARG A 52 -6.74 -14.84 0.69
CA ARG A 52 -7.64 -13.75 1.11
C ARG A 52 -6.93 -12.66 1.88
N LYS A 53 -5.68 -12.39 1.50
CA LYS A 53 -4.89 -11.28 2.01
C LYS A 53 -4.70 -10.24 0.92
N LEU A 54 -4.80 -8.98 1.34
CA LEU A 54 -4.40 -7.84 0.53
C LEU A 54 -2.93 -7.51 0.81
N TYR A 55 -2.11 -7.67 -0.21
CA TYR A 55 -0.72 -7.28 -0.22
C TYR A 55 -0.58 -5.90 -0.86
N ILE A 56 0.10 -5.00 -0.16
CA ILE A 56 0.42 -3.67 -0.65
C ILE A 56 1.93 -3.53 -0.56
N THR A 57 2.57 -3.30 -1.70
CA THR A 57 4.03 -3.21 -1.80
C THR A 57 4.38 -1.89 -2.46
N ILE A 58 5.31 -1.17 -1.84
CA ILE A 58 5.85 0.10 -2.33
C ILE A 58 7.36 0.11 -2.04
N LYS A 59 8.15 0.60 -2.99
CA LYS A 59 9.59 0.77 -2.82
C LYS A 59 9.88 2.09 -2.11
N LEU A 60 10.96 2.10 -1.33
CA LEU A 60 11.55 3.34 -0.86
C LEU A 60 12.39 3.93 -1.99
N LEU A 61 12.38 5.26 -2.11
CA LEU A 61 13.37 5.99 -2.90
C LEU A 61 14.70 5.82 -2.16
N ASP A 62 15.67 5.13 -2.78
CA ASP A 62 17.02 5.04 -2.25
C ASP A 62 17.63 6.44 -2.13
N GLU A 63 18.08 6.82 -0.94
CA GLU A 63 18.91 8.03 -0.74
C GLU A 63 20.36 7.85 -1.24
N TYR A 64 20.72 6.68 -1.78
CA TYR A 64 22.08 6.36 -2.23
C TYR A 64 22.27 6.45 -3.75
N SER A 65 21.99 7.61 -4.32
CA SER A 65 22.52 7.98 -5.63
C SER A 65 23.90 8.62 -5.47
N SER A 66 24.94 7.78 -5.34
CA SER A 66 26.37 7.99 -5.70
C SER A 66 27.36 7.51 -4.62
N PHE A 67 27.71 6.22 -4.63
CA PHE A 67 29.07 5.81 -4.27
C PHE A 67 29.88 5.68 -5.55
N LYS A 68 30.57 6.77 -5.91
CA LYS A 68 31.69 6.73 -6.85
C LYS A 68 32.90 6.35 -6.00
N TYR A 69 33.42 5.12 -6.12
CA TYR A 69 34.78 4.85 -5.68
C TYR A 69 35.72 5.70 -6.54
N ILE A 70 36.41 6.65 -5.90
CA ILE A 70 37.60 7.31 -6.46
C ILE A 70 38.76 6.33 -6.33
#